data_AF-A0A537ES31-F1
#
_entry.id   AF-A0A537ES31-F1
#
_cell.length_a   1.000
_cell.length_b   1.000
_cell.length_c   1.000
_cell.angle_alpha   90.00
_cell.angle_beta   90.00
_cell.angle_gamma   90.00
#
_symmetry.space_group_name_H-M   'P 1'
#
loop_
_entity.id
_entity.type
_entity.pdbx_description
1 polymer ?
#
loop_
_entity_poly.entity_id
_entity_poly.type
_entity_poly.pdbx_seq_one_letter_code
_entity_poly.pdbx_strand_id
1 'polypeptide(L)'
;MKGDVGELKFRKVVLVDKPLGPVFQLSGWARRRFEEAKERASQGKVELDEYDRRIVESTRQLCVQLRIPATVYNPYRVEWTNRVTFKGEVSLDVVLADSCSFEPSLVILEKKAQGVLDADEWKALIAPELAYKFVAIKKGHRRFVLRIVLPVVSGFGSLGVLLSLLLFPVLTKYGDAGELGLLALFLGISFAAIVTVARLSLPGDGRARLVADKMAAELVGRDKLIQALQKAETTLDSREKDKHRHVRVNRPSEKERIERLLETQGHGRAEE
;
A
#
# COMPACT_ATOMS: atom_id res chain seq x y z
N MET A 1 -4.66 39.94 -35.25
CA MET A 1 -5.63 39.07 -35.96
C MET A 1 -5.82 37.81 -35.13
N LYS A 2 -7.09 37.46 -34.91
CA LYS A 2 -7.56 36.31 -34.14
C LYS A 2 -7.23 34.99 -34.84
N GLY A 3 -6.78 34.02 -34.04
CA GLY A 3 -7.32 32.66 -33.96
C GLY A 3 -7.07 31.70 -35.12
N ASP A 4 -6.28 30.66 -34.84
CA ASP A 4 -6.77 29.28 -35.00
C ASP A 4 -6.02 28.36 -34.03
N VAL A 5 -6.59 28.13 -32.84
CA VAL A 5 -6.13 27.09 -31.91
C VAL A 5 -7.08 25.94 -32.11
N GLY A 6 -6.62 24.92 -32.84
CA GLY A 6 -7.42 23.76 -33.19
C GLY A 6 -8.04 23.11 -31.95
N GLU A 7 -9.35 22.95 -32.00
CA GLU A 7 -10.11 22.07 -31.11
C GLU A 7 -9.53 20.65 -31.19
N LEU A 8 -8.72 20.27 -30.20
CA LEU A 8 -8.41 18.87 -29.96
C LEU A 8 -9.62 18.21 -29.31
N LYS A 9 -10.48 17.64 -30.16
CA LYS A 9 -11.56 16.72 -29.78
C LYS A 9 -11.04 15.70 -28.77
N PHE A 10 -11.54 15.78 -27.55
CA PHE A 10 -11.37 14.76 -26.52
C PHE A 10 -11.83 13.41 -27.09
N ARG A 11 -10.87 12.53 -27.35
CA ARG A 11 -11.15 11.16 -27.77
C ARG A 11 -11.90 10.47 -26.62
N LYS A 12 -13.17 10.17 -26.86
CA LYS A 12 -14.10 9.44 -25.98
C LYS A 12 -13.36 8.25 -25.35
N VAL A 13 -13.04 8.37 -24.06
CA VAL A 13 -12.40 7.32 -23.26
C VAL A 13 -13.37 6.15 -23.19
N VAL A 14 -12.97 5.01 -23.74
CA VAL A 14 -13.73 3.76 -23.64
C VAL A 14 -13.57 3.24 -22.21
N LEU A 15 -14.50 3.62 -21.34
CA LEU A 15 -14.66 3.05 -20.00
C LEU A 15 -15.16 1.62 -20.17
N VAL A 16 -14.31 0.64 -19.81
CA VAL A 16 -14.69 -0.77 -19.82
C VAL A 16 -15.63 -1.01 -18.64
N ASP A 17 -16.91 -1.15 -18.96
CA ASP A 17 -18.04 -1.40 -18.06
C ASP A 17 -18.07 -2.88 -17.58
N LYS A 18 -16.92 -3.43 -17.18
CA LYS A 18 -16.87 -4.81 -16.68
C LYS A 18 -17.10 -4.83 -15.17
N PRO A 19 -18.03 -5.67 -14.67
CA PRO A 19 -18.22 -5.84 -13.25
C PRO A 19 -16.94 -6.37 -12.60
N LEU A 20 -16.58 -5.78 -11.47
CA LEU A 20 -15.44 -6.21 -10.65
C LEU A 20 -15.68 -7.64 -10.20
N GLY A 21 -14.71 -8.51 -10.48
CA GLY A 21 -14.75 -9.90 -10.01
C GLY A 21 -14.85 -10.00 -8.48
N PRO A 22 -15.32 -11.15 -7.97
CA PRO A 22 -15.76 -11.33 -6.58
C PRO A 22 -14.69 -11.12 -5.50
N VAL A 23 -13.42 -10.99 -5.88
CA VAL A 23 -12.28 -10.82 -4.96
C VAL A 23 -12.08 -9.34 -4.54
N PHE A 24 -12.76 -8.39 -5.19
CA PHE A 24 -12.69 -6.97 -4.88
C PHE A 24 -14.09 -6.34 -4.78
N GLN A 25 -14.83 -6.74 -3.76
CA GLN A 25 -15.88 -5.85 -3.27
C GLN A 25 -15.19 -4.63 -2.63
N LEU A 26 -15.05 -3.55 -3.39
CA LEU A 26 -14.83 -2.23 -2.82
C LEU A 26 -15.87 -2.05 -1.70
N SER A 27 -15.44 -1.67 -0.51
CA SER A 27 -16.39 -1.30 0.54
C SER A 27 -17.35 -0.25 -0.02
N GLY A 28 -18.63 -0.26 0.40
CA GLY A 28 -19.63 0.67 -0.12
C GLY A 28 -19.17 2.14 -0.05
N TRP A 29 -18.38 2.47 0.97
CA TRP A 29 -17.70 3.75 1.13
C TRP A 29 -16.66 4.05 0.04
N ALA A 30 -15.75 3.11 -0.26
CA ALA A 30 -14.72 3.28 -1.29
C ALA A 30 -15.33 3.38 -2.70
N ARG A 31 -16.43 2.65 -2.95
CA ARG A 31 -17.17 2.70 -4.21
C ARG A 31 -17.86 4.04 -4.40
N ARG A 32 -18.52 4.59 -3.37
CA ARG A 32 -19.09 5.95 -3.43
C ARG A 32 -18.03 7.01 -3.66
N ARG A 33 -16.91 6.97 -2.93
CA ARG A 33 -15.80 7.92 -3.12
C ARG A 33 -15.21 7.86 -4.54
N PHE A 34 -15.11 6.66 -5.11
CA PHE A 34 -14.64 6.47 -6.48
C PHE A 34 -15.64 7.04 -7.51
N GLU A 35 -16.94 6.74 -7.37
CA GLU A 35 -17.97 7.28 -8.27
C GLU A 35 -18.13 8.80 -8.12
N GLU A 36 -18.12 9.35 -6.90
CA GLU A 36 -18.13 10.80 -6.66
C GLU A 36 -16.91 11.50 -7.29
N ALA A 37 -15.72 10.88 -7.18
CA ALA A 37 -14.52 11.43 -7.80
C ALA A 37 -14.55 11.34 -9.33
N LYS A 38 -15.10 10.25 -9.88
CA LYS A 38 -15.34 10.05 -11.31
C LYS A 38 -16.37 11.05 -11.85
N GLU A 39 -17.45 11.30 -11.11
CA GLU A 39 -18.44 12.32 -11.43
C GLU A 39 -17.82 13.72 -11.44
N ARG A 40 -17.07 14.10 -10.40
CA ARG A 40 -16.34 15.39 -10.37
C ARG A 40 -15.35 15.55 -11.53
N ALA A 41 -14.68 14.47 -11.92
CA ALA A 41 -13.78 14.46 -13.07
C ALA A 41 -14.53 14.57 -14.40
N SER A 42 -15.69 13.90 -14.54
CA SER A 42 -16.55 13.95 -15.73
C SER A 42 -17.23 15.30 -15.94
N GLN A 43 -17.41 16.07 -14.86
CA GLN A 43 -17.96 17.42 -14.86
C GLN A 43 -16.96 18.51 -15.29
N GLY A 44 -15.73 18.14 -15.67
CA GLY A 44 -14.74 19.06 -16.27
C GLY A 44 -14.21 20.15 -15.33
N LYS A 45 -14.42 20.02 -14.00
CA LYS A 45 -14.15 21.10 -13.02
C LYS A 45 -12.76 21.08 -12.39
N VAL A 46 -11.84 20.24 -12.85
CA VAL A 46 -10.46 20.20 -12.36
C VAL A 46 -9.54 20.49 -13.54
N GLU A 47 -9.32 21.77 -13.79
CA GLU A 47 -8.24 22.21 -14.68
C GLU A 47 -6.93 21.88 -13.96
N LEU A 48 -6.22 20.86 -14.46
CA LEU A 48 -4.91 20.49 -13.92
C LEU A 48 -3.87 21.38 -14.58
N ASP A 49 -3.00 21.95 -13.76
CA ASP A 49 -1.73 22.51 -14.20
C ASP A 49 -0.95 21.44 -15.01
N GLU A 50 -0.15 21.88 -15.99
CA GLU A 50 0.73 21.02 -16.78
C GLU A 50 1.65 20.17 -15.89
N TYR A 51 2.12 20.74 -14.79
CA TYR A 51 2.93 20.04 -13.80
C TYR A 51 2.18 18.88 -13.13
N ASP A 52 0.97 19.14 -12.60
CA ASP A 52 0.13 18.10 -11.99
C ASP A 52 -0.29 17.04 -13.02
N ARG A 53 -0.55 17.45 -14.26
CA ARG A 53 -0.87 16.54 -15.36
C ARG A 53 0.28 15.57 -15.65
N ARG A 54 1.53 16.04 -15.64
CA ARG A 54 2.72 15.19 -15.81
C ARG A 54 2.88 14.18 -14.67
N ILE A 55 2.61 14.59 -13.43
CA ILE A 55 2.64 13.69 -12.26
C ILE A 55 1.57 12.61 -12.38
N VAL A 56 0.32 12.99 -12.70
CA VAL A 56 -0.79 12.04 -12.86
C VAL A 56 -0.48 11.03 -13.97
N GLU A 57 0.01 11.48 -15.11
CA GLU A 57 0.33 10.60 -16.23
C GLU A 57 1.47 9.64 -15.91
N SER A 58 2.54 10.15 -15.28
CA SER A 58 3.64 9.31 -14.79
C SER A 58 3.17 8.27 -13.78
N THR A 59 2.26 8.65 -12.88
CA THR A 59 1.65 7.74 -11.90
C THR A 59 0.81 6.66 -12.59
N ARG A 60 0.04 7.01 -13.64
CA ARG A 60 -0.71 6.01 -14.43
C ARG A 60 0.22 5.02 -15.11
N GLN A 61 1.32 5.50 -15.71
CA GLN A 61 2.32 4.63 -16.33
C GLN A 61 2.91 3.65 -15.30
N LEU A 62 3.24 4.13 -14.10
CA LEU A 62 3.70 3.27 -13.00
C LEU A 62 2.64 2.23 -12.61
N CYS A 63 1.36 2.60 -12.56
CA CYS A 63 0.27 1.66 -12.28
C CYS A 63 0.20 0.54 -13.32
N VAL A 64 0.35 0.87 -14.61
CA VAL A 64 0.40 -0.12 -15.70
C VAL A 64 1.60 -1.05 -15.53
N GLN A 65 2.79 -0.50 -15.29
CA GLN A 65 4.02 -1.27 -15.10
C GLN A 65 3.95 -2.20 -13.87
N LEU A 66 3.37 -1.73 -12.77
CA LEU A 66 3.14 -2.49 -11.54
C LEU A 66 1.94 -3.45 -11.64
N ARG A 67 1.24 -3.47 -12.78
CA ARG A 67 0.02 -4.25 -13.04
C ARG A 67 -1.07 -3.98 -12.00
N ILE A 68 -1.20 -2.73 -11.57
CA ILE A 68 -2.25 -2.26 -10.68
C ILE A 68 -3.50 -2.03 -11.54
N PRO A 69 -4.61 -2.76 -11.29
CA PRO A 69 -5.83 -2.56 -12.06
C PRO A 69 -6.40 -1.16 -11.84
N ALA A 70 -6.88 -0.52 -12.91
CA ALA A 70 -7.53 0.80 -12.84
C ALA A 70 -8.76 0.82 -11.92
N THR A 71 -9.34 -0.34 -11.65
CA THR A 71 -10.46 -0.55 -10.74
C THR A 71 -10.06 -0.50 -9.26
N VAL A 72 -8.78 -0.75 -8.97
CA VAL A 72 -8.21 -0.68 -7.62
C VAL A 72 -7.69 0.72 -7.34
N TYR A 73 -7.04 1.33 -8.34
CA TYR A 73 -6.49 2.68 -8.23
C TYR A 73 -6.36 3.30 -9.62
N ASN A 74 -6.89 4.50 -9.81
CA ASN A 74 -6.71 5.28 -11.03
C ASN A 74 -6.55 6.76 -10.69
N PRO A 75 -5.32 7.32 -10.73
CA PRO A 75 -5.11 8.72 -10.38
C PRO A 75 -5.73 9.63 -11.45
N TYR A 76 -6.48 10.64 -11.01
CA TYR A 76 -7.03 11.69 -11.88
C TYR A 76 -6.61 13.10 -11.50
N ARG A 77 -6.10 13.31 -10.28
CA ARG A 77 -5.61 14.62 -9.81
C ARG A 77 -4.52 14.45 -8.75
N VAL A 78 -3.75 15.51 -8.56
CA VAL A 78 -2.83 15.68 -7.45
C VAL A 78 -3.49 16.57 -6.41
N GLU A 79 -3.31 16.26 -5.14
CA GLU A 79 -3.73 17.10 -4.03
C GLU A 79 -2.52 17.43 -3.16
N TRP A 80 -2.28 18.73 -2.97
CA TRP A 80 -1.14 19.25 -2.22
C TRP A 80 -1.57 19.59 -0.80
N THR A 81 -1.26 18.73 0.16
CA THR A 81 -1.62 18.94 1.57
C THR A 81 -0.52 18.46 2.50
N ASN A 82 -0.39 19.13 3.65
CA ASN A 82 0.50 18.71 4.72
C ASN A 82 -0.22 17.81 5.73
N ARG A 83 -1.54 17.57 5.57
CA ARG A 83 -2.37 16.76 6.47
C ARG A 83 -3.36 15.91 5.69
N VAL A 84 -3.43 14.64 6.05
CA VAL A 84 -4.38 13.67 5.50
C VAL A 84 -5.17 13.05 6.63
N THR A 85 -6.50 13.13 6.55
CA THR A 85 -7.39 12.44 7.49
C THR A 85 -7.65 11.02 7.00
N PHE A 86 -7.01 10.04 7.62
CA PHE A 86 -7.26 8.63 7.34
C PHE A 86 -8.56 8.18 8.03
N LYS A 87 -9.51 7.69 7.22
CA LYS A 87 -10.80 7.13 7.68
C LYS A 87 -11.62 8.04 8.61
N GLY A 88 -11.47 9.35 8.52
CA GLY A 88 -12.25 10.32 9.31
C GLY A 88 -11.88 10.41 10.80
N GLU A 89 -10.96 9.57 11.29
CA GLU A 89 -10.62 9.49 12.72
C GLU A 89 -9.19 9.92 13.03
N VAL A 90 -8.25 9.73 12.10
CA VAL A 90 -6.82 9.98 12.35
C VAL A 90 -6.28 10.98 11.34
N SER A 91 -5.95 12.19 11.78
CA SER A 91 -5.15 13.13 10.98
C SER A 91 -3.68 12.75 11.05
N LEU A 92 -3.12 12.31 9.94
CA LEU A 92 -1.69 12.10 9.77
C LEU A 92 -1.12 13.30 9.02
N ASP A 93 -0.07 13.91 9.56
CA ASP A 93 0.71 14.86 8.78
C ASP A 93 1.32 14.09 7.58
N VAL A 94 1.35 14.71 6.40
CA VAL A 94 2.15 14.22 5.26
C VAL A 94 3.57 14.64 5.59
N VAL A 95 4.25 13.79 6.36
CA VAL A 95 5.48 14.17 7.08
C VAL A 95 6.69 14.27 6.13
N LEU A 96 6.63 13.66 4.94
CA LEU A 96 7.78 13.55 4.06
C LEU A 96 7.38 13.61 2.57
N ALA A 97 8.17 14.28 1.72
CA ALA A 97 8.01 14.22 0.26
C ALA A 97 8.19 12.80 -0.30
N ASP A 98 8.91 11.93 0.39
CA ASP A 98 9.03 10.51 0.02
C ASP A 98 7.81 9.66 0.47
N SER A 99 6.85 10.28 1.18
CA SER A 99 5.63 9.65 1.68
C SER A 99 4.42 10.14 0.89
N CYS A 100 4.22 9.57 -0.28
CA CYS A 100 3.01 9.81 -1.07
C CYS A 100 1.83 9.04 -0.46
N SER A 101 0.69 9.70 -0.30
CA SER A 101 -0.56 9.02 0.08
C SER A 101 -1.47 8.85 -1.15
N PHE A 102 -2.26 7.78 -1.15
CA PHE A 102 -3.11 7.41 -2.27
C PHE A 102 -4.53 7.16 -1.78
N GLU A 103 -5.50 7.92 -2.28
CA GLU A 103 -6.92 7.51 -2.25
C GLU A 103 -7.33 7.01 -3.65
N PRO A 104 -8.45 6.29 -3.83
CA PRO A 104 -8.75 5.56 -5.07
C PRO A 104 -8.58 6.35 -6.39
N SER A 105 -8.74 7.67 -6.35
CA SER A 105 -8.72 8.56 -7.51
C SER A 105 -7.65 9.66 -7.51
N LEU A 106 -6.77 9.71 -6.50
CA LEU A 106 -5.90 10.88 -6.26
C LEU A 106 -4.53 10.50 -5.68
N VAL A 107 -3.54 11.32 -6.00
CA VAL A 107 -2.21 11.29 -5.40
C VAL A 107 -2.13 12.47 -4.44
N ILE A 108 -1.89 12.22 -3.16
CA ILE A 108 -1.63 13.27 -2.17
C ILE A 108 -0.13 13.41 -1.99
N LEU A 109 0.35 14.63 -2.23
CA LEU A 109 1.75 15.02 -2.09
C LEU A 109 1.88 16.13 -1.07
N GLU A 110 3.07 16.25 -0.48
CA GLU A 110 3.37 17.27 0.50
C GLU A 110 3.39 18.66 -0.15
N LYS A 111 2.62 19.61 0.42
CA LYS A 111 2.51 20.96 -0.14
C LYS A 111 3.84 21.71 -0.13
N LYS A 112 4.69 21.47 0.87
CA LYS A 112 6.02 22.12 0.98
C LYS A 112 6.98 21.73 -0.14
N ALA A 113 6.78 20.57 -0.76
CA ALA A 113 7.62 20.07 -1.86
C ALA A 113 7.08 20.43 -3.26
N GLN A 114 5.95 21.14 -3.33
CA GLN A 114 5.37 21.58 -4.59
C GLN A 114 6.32 22.57 -5.30
N GLY A 115 6.67 22.27 -6.56
CA GLY A 115 7.57 23.10 -7.37
C GLY A 115 9.06 23.03 -6.99
N VAL A 116 9.41 22.28 -5.94
CA VAL A 116 10.81 22.01 -5.55
C VAL A 116 11.36 20.79 -6.30
N LEU A 117 10.51 19.76 -6.41
CA LEU A 117 10.82 18.52 -7.10
C LEU A 117 10.25 18.56 -8.51
N ASP A 118 10.96 18.04 -9.49
CA ASP A 118 10.45 17.91 -10.85
C ASP A 118 9.47 16.74 -10.96
N ALA A 119 8.64 16.73 -12.02
CA ALA A 119 7.68 15.65 -12.24
C ALA A 119 8.35 14.26 -12.35
N ASP A 120 9.56 14.19 -12.90
CA ASP A 120 10.34 12.94 -13.00
C ASP A 120 10.90 12.50 -11.63
N GLU A 121 11.24 13.44 -10.75
CA GLU A 121 11.66 13.15 -9.38
C GLU A 121 10.47 12.67 -8.56
N TRP A 122 9.28 13.28 -8.73
CA TRP A 122 8.04 12.78 -8.17
C TRP A 122 7.71 11.37 -8.64
N LYS A 123 7.89 11.07 -9.94
CA LYS A 123 7.72 9.72 -10.46
C LYS A 123 8.62 8.73 -9.70
N ALA A 124 9.87 9.10 -9.44
CA ALA A 124 10.80 8.26 -8.68
C ALA A 124 10.36 8.05 -7.22
N LEU A 125 9.80 9.06 -6.56
CA LEU A 125 9.33 8.96 -5.17
C LEU A 125 7.96 8.25 -5.03
N ILE A 126 7.09 8.38 -6.02
CA ILE A 126 5.76 7.75 -6.06
C ILE A 126 5.88 6.24 -6.31
N ALA A 127 6.83 5.83 -7.16
CA ALA A 127 7.05 4.42 -7.53
C ALA A 127 7.20 3.46 -6.33
N PRO A 128 8.07 3.70 -5.33
CA PRO A 128 8.23 2.79 -4.19
C PRO A 128 6.98 2.76 -3.31
N GLU A 129 6.29 3.88 -3.10
CA GLU A 129 5.07 3.91 -2.28
C GLU A 129 3.91 3.17 -2.98
N LEU A 130 3.76 3.31 -4.31
CA LEU A 130 2.81 2.52 -5.09
C LEU A 130 3.11 1.02 -5.01
N ALA A 131 4.38 0.65 -5.22
CA ALA A 131 4.83 -0.74 -5.15
C ALA A 131 4.59 -1.31 -3.74
N TYR A 132 4.87 -0.55 -2.69
CA TYR A 132 4.64 -0.95 -1.31
C TYR A 132 3.15 -1.24 -1.06
N LYS A 133 2.30 -0.23 -1.29
CA LYS A 133 0.88 -0.27 -0.96
C LYS A 133 0.11 -1.33 -1.75
N PHE A 134 0.37 -1.42 -3.05
CA PHE A 134 -0.46 -2.23 -3.94
C PHE A 134 0.13 -3.60 -4.28
N VAL A 135 1.45 -3.80 -4.12
CA VAL A 135 2.14 -5.04 -4.52
C VAL A 135 2.82 -5.72 -3.34
N ALA A 136 3.75 -5.04 -2.65
CA ALA A 136 4.63 -5.66 -1.66
C ALA A 136 3.87 -6.11 -0.40
N ILE A 137 2.97 -5.27 0.14
CA ILE A 137 2.12 -5.66 1.28
C ILE A 137 1.25 -6.86 0.94
N LYS A 138 0.63 -6.87 -0.25
CA LYS A 138 -0.24 -8.00 -0.68
C LYS A 138 0.54 -9.30 -0.80
N LYS A 139 1.75 -9.25 -1.38
CA LYS A 139 2.64 -10.42 -1.48
C LYS A 139 3.10 -10.88 -0.08
N GLY A 140 3.43 -9.94 0.80
CA GLY A 140 3.79 -10.21 2.19
C GLY A 140 2.66 -10.88 2.96
N HIS A 141 1.45 -10.31 2.89
CA HIS A 141 0.25 -10.85 3.52
C HIS A 141 -0.11 -12.24 2.99
N ARG A 142 -0.11 -12.44 1.66
CA ARG A 142 -0.34 -13.77 1.08
C ARG A 142 0.69 -14.79 1.55
N ARG A 143 1.97 -14.43 1.60
CA ARG A 143 3.04 -15.31 2.10
C ARG A 143 2.86 -15.62 3.58
N PHE A 144 2.47 -14.62 4.39
CA PHE A 144 2.17 -14.80 5.81
C PHE A 144 0.99 -15.74 6.02
N VAL A 145 -0.11 -15.54 5.30
CA VAL A 145 -1.29 -16.42 5.35
C VAL A 145 -0.91 -17.85 4.96
N LEU A 146 -0.19 -18.04 3.85
CA LEU A 146 0.15 -19.38 3.36
C LEU A 146 1.20 -20.09 4.21
N ARG A 147 2.18 -19.37 4.78
CA ARG A 147 3.29 -20.00 5.53
C ARG A 147 3.07 -20.08 7.03
N ILE A 148 2.25 -19.20 7.60
CA ILE A 148 2.03 -19.11 9.04
C ILE A 148 0.60 -19.46 9.39
N VAL A 149 -0.38 -18.71 8.87
CA VAL A 149 -1.79 -18.88 9.29
C VAL A 149 -2.31 -20.25 8.87
N LEU A 150 -2.11 -20.65 7.62
CA LEU A 150 -2.66 -21.90 7.09
C LEU A 150 -2.11 -23.14 7.82
N PRO A 151 -0.79 -23.32 8.03
CA PRO A 151 -0.28 -24.46 8.80
C PRO A 151 -0.70 -24.44 10.27
N VAL A 152 -0.74 -23.27 10.91
CA VAL A 152 -1.13 -23.15 12.33
C VAL A 152 -2.60 -23.51 12.51
N VAL A 153 -3.49 -22.91 11.72
CA VAL A 153 -4.93 -23.20 11.76
C VAL A 153 -5.20 -24.66 11.40
N SER A 154 -4.52 -25.20 10.38
CA SER A 154 -4.64 -26.62 10.01
C SER A 154 -4.17 -27.54 11.13
N GLY A 155 -3.03 -27.24 11.77
CA GLY A 155 -2.47 -28.04 12.84
C GLY A 155 -3.35 -28.07 14.09
N PHE A 156 -3.74 -26.89 14.59
CA PHE A 156 -4.63 -26.78 15.75
C PHE A 156 -6.05 -27.30 15.44
N GLY A 157 -6.55 -27.10 14.23
CA GLY A 157 -7.83 -27.65 13.79
C GLY A 157 -7.82 -29.19 13.78
N SER A 158 -6.78 -29.79 13.19
CA SER A 158 -6.61 -31.25 13.17
C SER A 158 -6.48 -31.83 14.59
N LEU A 159 -5.72 -31.15 15.45
CA LEU A 159 -5.57 -31.53 16.86
C LEU A 159 -6.90 -31.45 17.61
N GLY A 160 -7.68 -30.39 17.40
CA GLY A 160 -9.01 -30.22 18.00
C GLY A 160 -9.99 -31.31 17.58
N VAL A 161 -10.02 -31.67 16.29
CA VAL A 161 -10.84 -32.77 15.77
C VAL A 161 -10.41 -34.11 16.38
N LEU A 162 -9.10 -34.39 16.40
CA LEU A 162 -8.56 -35.63 16.97
C LEU A 162 -8.90 -35.77 18.45
N LEU A 163 -8.67 -34.72 19.24
CA LEU A 163 -8.99 -34.71 20.67
C LEU A 163 -10.49 -34.85 20.90
N SER A 164 -11.32 -34.19 20.09
CA SER A 164 -12.78 -34.34 20.17
C SER A 164 -13.19 -35.79 19.91
N LEU A 165 -12.70 -36.43 18.85
CA LEU A 165 -13.04 -37.83 18.55
C LEU A 165 -12.60 -38.81 19.65
N LEU A 166 -11.41 -38.60 20.24
CA LEU A 166 -10.89 -39.45 21.31
C LEU A 166 -11.62 -39.26 22.64
N LEU A 167 -11.96 -38.02 22.95
CA LEU A 167 -12.54 -37.64 24.24
C LEU A 167 -14.07 -37.71 24.24
N PHE A 168 -14.72 -37.62 23.08
CA PHE A 168 -16.18 -37.71 22.92
C PHE A 168 -16.82 -38.88 23.68
N PRO A 169 -16.41 -40.16 23.51
CA PRO A 169 -17.05 -41.28 24.20
C PRO A 169 -16.82 -41.29 25.72
N VAL A 170 -15.82 -40.55 26.20
CA VAL A 170 -15.54 -40.41 27.63
C VAL A 170 -16.38 -39.28 28.22
N LEU A 171 -16.42 -38.11 27.56
CA LEU A 171 -17.15 -36.94 28.06
C LEU A 171 -18.66 -37.08 27.94
N THR A 172 -19.20 -37.77 26.92
CA THR A 172 -20.66 -37.99 26.81
C THR A 172 -21.24 -38.81 27.96
N LYS A 173 -20.41 -39.56 28.69
CA LYS A 173 -20.83 -40.28 29.91
C LYS A 173 -21.11 -39.35 31.09
N TYR A 174 -20.65 -38.10 31.03
CA TYR A 174 -20.81 -37.09 32.08
C TYR A 174 -21.95 -36.08 31.79
N GLY A 175 -22.79 -36.32 30.78
CA GLY A 175 -23.93 -35.46 30.43
C GLY A 175 -23.50 -34.02 30.13
N ASP A 176 -24.22 -33.04 30.69
CA ASP A 176 -23.99 -31.61 30.47
C ASP A 176 -22.56 -31.14 30.83
N ALA A 177 -21.92 -31.76 31.83
CA ALA A 177 -20.54 -31.46 32.19
C ALA A 177 -19.54 -31.89 31.10
N GLY A 178 -19.88 -32.92 30.33
CA GLY A 178 -19.13 -33.40 29.18
C GLY A 178 -19.11 -32.41 28.03
N GLU A 179 -20.26 -31.81 27.72
CA GLU A 179 -20.41 -30.81 26.66
C GLU A 179 -19.63 -29.53 26.99
N LEU A 180 -19.71 -29.07 28.25
CA LEU A 180 -18.91 -27.95 28.75
C LEU A 180 -17.40 -28.21 28.63
N GLY A 181 -16.95 -29.43 28.92
CA GLY A 181 -15.55 -29.83 28.78
C GLY A 181 -15.05 -29.80 27.33
N LEU A 182 -15.86 -30.28 26.37
CA LEU A 182 -15.54 -30.21 24.94
C LEU A 182 -15.48 -28.76 24.44
N LEU A 183 -16.42 -27.92 24.88
CA LEU A 183 -16.45 -26.51 24.52
C LEU A 183 -15.24 -25.75 25.08
N ALA A 184 -14.86 -26.02 26.34
CA ALA A 184 -13.66 -25.45 26.96
C ALA A 184 -12.38 -25.86 26.22
N LEU A 185 -12.29 -27.13 25.80
CA LEU A 185 -11.16 -27.63 25.02
C LEU A 185 -11.06 -26.94 23.65
N PHE A 186 -12.19 -26.77 22.95
CA PHE A 186 -12.25 -26.07 21.67
C PHE A 186 -11.84 -24.60 21.79
N LEU A 187 -12.32 -23.91 22.84
CA LEU A 187 -11.95 -22.53 23.14
C LEU A 187 -10.46 -22.40 23.48
N GLY A 188 -9.91 -23.33 24.27
CA GLY A 188 -8.49 -23.35 24.62
C GLY A 188 -7.58 -23.52 23.41
N ILE A 189 -7.92 -24.45 22.51
CA ILE A 189 -7.19 -24.69 21.25
C ILE A 189 -7.29 -23.48 20.32
N SER A 190 -8.48 -22.89 20.20
CA SER A 190 -8.69 -21.69 19.39
C SER A 190 -7.90 -20.49 19.92
N PHE A 191 -7.91 -20.29 21.25
CA PHE A 191 -7.14 -19.24 21.90
C PHE A 191 -5.63 -19.44 21.69
N ALA A 192 -5.12 -20.66 21.85
CA ALA A 192 -3.73 -21.00 21.58
C ALA A 192 -3.34 -20.68 20.13
N ALA A 193 -4.16 -21.08 19.15
CA ALA A 193 -3.93 -20.78 17.74
C ALA A 193 -3.88 -19.26 17.47
N ILE A 194 -4.80 -18.48 18.05
CA ILE A 194 -4.82 -17.02 17.93
C ILE A 194 -3.55 -16.41 18.53
N VAL A 195 -3.13 -16.83 19.72
CA VAL A 195 -1.92 -16.33 20.37
C VAL A 195 -0.67 -16.67 19.55
N THR A 196 -0.57 -17.89 19.02
CA THR A 196 0.55 -18.29 18.14
C THR A 196 0.59 -17.45 16.87
N VAL A 197 -0.56 -17.26 16.20
CA VAL A 197 -0.64 -16.38 15.02
C VAL A 197 -0.25 -14.96 15.40
N ALA A 198 -0.77 -14.40 16.49
CA ALA A 198 -0.48 -13.03 16.93
C ALA A 198 1.02 -12.83 17.24
N ARG A 199 1.66 -13.80 17.91
CA ARG A 199 3.11 -13.77 18.20
C ARG A 199 3.97 -13.86 16.94
N LEU A 200 3.52 -14.60 15.93
CA LEU A 200 4.20 -14.72 14.64
C LEU A 200 3.85 -13.58 13.67
N SER A 201 2.76 -12.85 13.94
CA SER A 201 2.30 -11.67 13.21
C SER A 201 3.07 -10.43 13.65
N LEU A 202 4.39 -10.42 13.52
CA LEU A 202 5.15 -9.17 13.48
C LEU A 202 5.21 -8.74 12.01
N PRO A 203 4.44 -7.72 11.59
CA PRO A 203 4.55 -7.21 10.23
C PRO A 203 5.92 -6.58 10.09
N GLY A 204 6.79 -7.24 9.32
CA GLY A 204 8.02 -6.63 8.81
C GLY A 204 7.68 -5.63 7.72
N ASP A 205 7.02 -4.53 8.08
CA ASP A 205 6.69 -3.44 7.16
C ASP A 205 7.96 -2.91 6.48
N GLY A 206 9.07 -2.87 7.22
CA GLY A 206 10.38 -2.50 6.68
C GLY A 206 10.84 -3.39 5.53
N ARG A 207 10.71 -4.72 5.63
CA ARG A 207 11.10 -5.64 4.54
C ARG A 207 10.24 -5.43 3.30
N ALA A 208 8.94 -5.23 3.47
CA ALA A 208 8.06 -4.97 2.34
C ALA A 208 8.38 -3.62 1.67
N ARG A 209 8.79 -2.60 2.43
CA ARG A 209 9.27 -1.32 1.90
C ARG A 209 10.59 -1.47 1.12
N LEU A 210 11.57 -2.20 1.64
CA LEU A 210 12.83 -2.45 0.91
C LEU A 210 12.59 -3.23 -0.40
N VAL A 211 11.66 -4.20 -0.40
CA VAL A 211 11.25 -4.89 -1.63
C VAL A 211 10.60 -3.93 -2.62
N ALA A 212 9.80 -2.98 -2.13
CA ALA A 212 9.18 -1.96 -2.96
C ALA A 212 10.20 -0.98 -3.55
N ASP A 213 11.23 -0.60 -2.77
CA ASP A 213 12.34 0.23 -3.24
C ASP A 213 13.13 -0.46 -4.35
N LYS A 214 13.40 -1.76 -4.20
CA LYS A 214 14.04 -2.54 -5.26
C LYS A 214 13.20 -2.57 -6.53
N MET A 215 11.89 -2.82 -6.42
CA MET A 215 10.97 -2.79 -7.58
C MET A 215 10.95 -1.41 -8.23
N ALA A 216 10.91 -0.34 -7.44
CA ALA A 216 10.93 1.01 -7.97
C ALA A 216 12.25 1.33 -8.69
N ALA A 217 13.38 0.94 -8.11
CA ALA A 217 14.69 1.11 -8.73
C ALA A 217 14.79 0.41 -10.09
N GLU A 218 14.19 -0.77 -10.23
CA GLU A 218 14.09 -1.50 -11.51
C GLU A 218 13.17 -0.78 -12.52
N LEU A 219 12.15 -0.05 -12.07
CA LEU A 219 11.18 0.64 -12.95
C LEU A 219 11.64 2.04 -13.40
N VAL A 220 12.13 2.86 -12.46
CA VAL A 220 12.49 4.26 -12.72
C VAL A 220 13.99 4.46 -12.94
N GLY A 221 14.80 3.46 -12.63
CA GLY A 221 16.25 3.56 -12.58
C GLY A 221 16.73 3.89 -11.16
N ARG A 222 17.70 3.10 -10.70
CA ARG A 222 18.23 3.19 -9.33
C ARG A 222 18.83 4.55 -9.01
N ASP A 223 19.66 5.09 -9.90
CA ASP A 223 20.33 6.37 -9.67
C ASP A 223 19.34 7.53 -9.55
N LYS A 224 18.28 7.51 -10.38
CA LYS A 224 17.19 8.49 -10.32
C LYS A 224 16.43 8.40 -9.00
N LEU A 225 16.18 7.18 -8.52
CA LEU A 225 15.54 6.97 -7.22
C LEU A 225 16.41 7.50 -6.07
N ILE A 226 17.71 7.21 -6.08
CA ILE A 226 18.65 7.70 -5.05
C ILE A 226 18.71 9.22 -5.06
N GLN A 227 18.86 9.84 -6.25
CA GLN A 227 18.91 11.30 -6.39
C GLN A 227 17.62 11.96 -5.89
N ALA A 228 16.46 11.43 -6.25
CA ALA A 228 15.17 11.95 -5.78
C ALA A 228 15.03 11.83 -4.26
N LEU A 229 15.46 10.70 -3.67
CA LEU A 229 15.45 10.51 -2.21
C LEU A 229 16.39 11.50 -1.50
N GLN A 230 17.60 11.71 -2.02
CA GLN A 230 18.57 12.67 -1.46
C GLN A 230 18.05 14.11 -1.55
N LYS A 231 17.43 14.48 -2.68
CA LYS A 231 16.84 15.82 -2.86
C LYS A 231 15.63 16.03 -1.95
N ALA A 232 14.80 15.01 -1.77
CA ALA A 232 13.68 15.06 -0.83
C ALA A 232 14.16 15.17 0.62
N GLU A 233 15.22 14.43 1.00
CA GLU A 233 15.79 14.50 2.35
C GLU A 233 16.36 15.89 2.65
N THR A 234 17.19 16.42 1.74
CA THR A 234 17.88 17.71 1.94
C THR A 234 16.93 18.91 1.90
N THR A 235 15.91 18.88 1.03
CA THR A 235 15.01 20.04 0.89
C THR A 235 14.00 20.16 2.02
N LEU A 236 13.73 19.06 2.75
CA LEU A 236 12.77 19.04 3.84
C LEU A 236 13.42 18.93 5.23
N ASP A 237 14.76 18.93 5.30
CA ASP A 237 15.50 18.61 6.53
C ASP A 237 15.43 19.68 7.63
N SER A 238 15.04 20.92 7.36
CA SER A 238 15.60 22.00 8.19
C SER A 238 14.96 22.25 9.57
N ARG A 239 13.84 21.63 10.00
CA ARG A 239 13.26 22.00 11.33
C ARG A 239 12.24 21.09 12.03
N GLU A 240 11.67 20.06 11.40
CA GLU A 240 10.54 19.29 11.97
C GLU A 240 10.84 17.82 12.33
N LYS A 241 12.07 17.33 12.07
CA LYS A 241 12.44 15.91 12.27
C LYS A 241 12.28 15.40 13.71
N ASP A 242 12.35 16.27 14.71
CA ASP A 242 12.30 15.86 16.13
C ASP A 242 10.89 15.59 16.66
N LYS A 243 9.83 16.19 16.09
CA LYS A 243 8.47 16.04 16.65
C LYS A 243 7.74 14.76 16.21
N HIS A 244 8.15 14.15 15.10
CA HIS A 244 7.41 13.04 14.47
C HIS A 244 8.12 11.68 14.54
N ARG A 245 9.18 11.55 15.36
CA ARG A 245 9.93 10.30 15.54
C ARG A 245 9.04 9.14 16.03
N HIS A 246 7.95 9.44 16.74
CA HIS A 246 7.00 8.45 17.26
C HIS A 246 6.09 7.80 16.19
N VAL A 247 5.97 8.36 14.99
CA VAL A 247 5.17 7.75 13.88
C VAL A 247 6.03 6.79 13.03
N ARG A 248 7.36 6.79 13.22
CA ARG A 248 8.33 6.05 12.40
C ARG A 248 8.59 4.59 12.81
N VAL A 249 7.84 4.04 13.77
CA VAL A 249 8.20 2.79 14.48
C VAL A 249 8.43 1.57 13.55
N ASN A 250 8.04 1.63 12.27
CA ASN A 250 8.25 0.54 11.32
C ASN A 250 8.69 0.97 9.89
N ARG A 251 9.14 2.22 9.69
CA ARG A 251 9.62 2.72 8.38
C ARG A 251 11.17 2.76 8.37
N PRO A 252 11.84 2.09 7.40
CA PRO A 252 13.29 2.18 7.27
C PRO A 252 13.69 3.61 6.96
N SER A 253 14.83 4.04 7.50
CA SER A 253 15.31 5.42 7.28
C SER A 253 15.70 5.65 5.83
N GLU A 254 15.69 6.91 5.39
CA GLU A 254 16.11 7.29 4.03
C GLU A 254 17.55 6.82 3.75
N LYS A 255 18.43 6.96 4.75
CA LYS A 255 19.82 6.45 4.71
C LYS A 255 19.88 4.93 4.56
N GLU A 256 19.08 4.19 5.33
CA GLU A 256 19.01 2.72 5.24
C GLU A 256 18.50 2.28 3.85
N ARG A 257 17.52 2.98 3.28
CA ARG A 257 17.01 2.69 1.93
C ARG A 257 18.08 2.94 0.87
N ILE A 258 18.81 4.06 0.95
CA ILE A 258 19.90 4.40 0.04
C ILE A 258 21.04 3.37 0.14
N GLU A 259 21.46 3.04 1.36
CA GLU A 259 22.50 2.04 1.62
C GLU A 259 22.15 0.69 1.00
N ARG A 260 20.90 0.21 1.20
CA ARG A 260 20.42 -1.04 0.59
C ARG A 260 20.39 -0.98 -0.93
N LEU A 261 20.00 0.14 -1.51
CA LEU A 261 20.01 0.31 -2.97
C LEU A 261 21.43 0.26 -3.54
N LEU A 262 22.41 0.83 -2.83
CA LEU A 262 23.84 0.79 -3.17
C LEU A 262 24.46 -0.61 -2.99
N GLU A 263 24.16 -1.32 -1.91
CA GLU A 263 24.62 -2.71 -1.69
C GLU A 263 24.19 -3.63 -2.84
N THR A 264 22.97 -3.44 -3.34
CA THR A 264 22.43 -4.21 -4.48
C THR A 264 23.15 -3.90 -5.79
N GLN A 265 24.03 -2.89 -5.85
CA GLN A 265 24.87 -2.55 -7.00
C GLN A 265 26.18 -3.34 -7.00
N GLY A 266 26.76 -3.58 -5.83
CA GLY A 266 28.00 -4.34 -5.69
C GLY A 266 27.82 -5.82 -6.03
N HIS A 267 26.68 -6.41 -5.70
CA HIS A 267 26.43 -7.84 -5.96
C HIS A 267 26.15 -8.16 -7.43
N GLY A 268 25.51 -7.26 -8.19
CA GLY A 268 25.22 -7.49 -9.61
C GLY A 268 26.45 -7.32 -10.52
N ARG A 269 27.55 -6.76 -10.01
CA ARG A 269 28.81 -6.57 -10.75
C ARG A 269 29.83 -7.70 -10.52
N ALA A 270 29.54 -8.61 -9.60
CA ALA A 270 30.42 -9.74 -9.27
C ALA A 270 30.01 -11.04 -9.98
N GLU A 271 28.91 -11.02 -10.73
CA GLU A 271 28.39 -12.17 -11.51
C GLU A 271 28.44 -11.95 -13.04
N GLU A 272 29.07 -10.86 -13.50
CA GLU A 272 29.48 -10.67 -14.91
C GLU A 272 30.98 -10.90 -15.06
#